data_AF-A0A816LRT7-F1
#
_entry.id   AF-A0A816LRT7-F1
#
_cell.length_a   1.000
_cell.length_b   1.000
_cell.length_c   1.000
_cell.angle_alpha   90.00
_cell.angle_beta   90.00
_cell.angle_gamma   90.00
#
_symmetry.space_group_name_H-M   'P 1'
#
loop_
_entity.id
_entity.type
_entity.pdbx_description
1 polymer ?
#
loop_
_entity_poly.entity_id
_entity_poly.type
_entity_poly.pdbx_seq_one_letter_code
_entity_poly.pdbx_strand_id
1 'polypeptide(L)'
;MAISFHVRSNSFPSRLHPQAAHVDEQLIRLRSSEEASTSSSSSICQRLNNLQELHQSLEKLIHLPATEHALAQEQNKKATEKLLDGSLRILDLCNISRDALSQMKEGLMEIQSILRRKRGDLSGEIKKYLASRRSLKKSFQRVVKSLKVKQNLKCNDDSFAVFEEAEAISVNLFDSLFCFMSGSKTCSKWSLVSKLINQKKVSYEAQGNEFTKVDSEFQSEKTLKMEDGQNLESCIQDLEDRLESLSKSLIKYRVSILNILGQ
;
A
#
# COMPACT_ATOMS: atom_id res chain seq x y z
N MET A 1 34.54 -44.13 42.18
CA MET A 1 33.21 -43.83 41.60
C MET A 1 33.34 -42.55 40.78
N ALA A 2 33.26 -42.66 39.45
CA ALA A 2 33.35 -41.49 38.57
C ALA A 2 31.95 -40.86 38.42
N ILE A 3 31.86 -39.56 38.70
CA ILE A 3 30.61 -38.80 38.59
C ILE A 3 30.43 -38.48 37.10
N SER A 4 29.41 -39.08 36.50
CA SER A 4 28.95 -38.78 35.14
C SER A 4 28.27 -37.41 35.12
N PHE A 5 28.88 -36.43 34.44
CA PHE A 5 28.22 -35.16 34.17
C PHE A 5 27.37 -35.30 32.90
N HIS A 6 26.05 -35.29 33.06
CA HIS A 6 25.12 -35.14 31.95
C HIS A 6 25.25 -33.72 31.38
N VAL A 7 25.96 -33.59 30.27
CA VAL A 7 25.96 -32.37 29.46
C VAL A 7 24.54 -32.23 28.89
N ARG A 8 23.76 -31.30 29.44
CA ARG A 8 22.48 -30.89 28.85
C ARG A 8 22.80 -30.08 27.58
N SER A 9 22.42 -30.60 26.43
CA SER A 9 22.51 -29.89 25.15
C SER A 9 21.68 -28.61 25.23
N ASN A 10 22.32 -27.46 25.07
CA ASN A 10 21.62 -26.21 24.80
C ASN A 10 21.09 -26.28 23.37
N SER A 11 19.79 -26.50 23.21
CA SER A 11 19.11 -26.33 21.93
C SER A 11 19.27 -24.87 21.50
N PHE A 12 20.03 -24.64 20.43
CA PHE A 12 19.99 -23.37 19.72
C PHE A 12 18.52 -23.06 19.36
N PRO A 13 18.08 -21.79 19.41
CA PRO A 13 16.76 -21.43 18.92
C PRO A 13 16.61 -22.00 17.50
N SER A 14 15.53 -22.74 17.26
CA SER A 14 15.23 -23.34 15.97
C SER A 14 15.36 -22.26 14.90
N ARG A 15 16.17 -22.53 13.87
CA ARG A 15 16.31 -21.59 12.74
C ARG A 15 14.91 -21.30 12.20
N LEU A 16 14.58 -20.01 12.06
CA LEU A 16 13.37 -19.58 11.38
C LEU A 16 13.32 -20.22 9.99
N HIS A 17 12.13 -20.63 9.57
CA HIS A 17 11.94 -21.20 8.24
C HIS A 17 12.43 -20.19 7.18
N PRO A 18 13.15 -20.61 6.12
CA PRO A 18 13.71 -19.69 5.12
C PRO A 18 12.69 -18.72 4.53
N GLN A 19 11.45 -19.18 4.31
CA GLN A 19 10.35 -18.35 3.84
C GLN A 19 9.95 -17.25 4.85
N ALA A 20 9.95 -17.55 6.15
CA ALA A 20 9.63 -16.57 7.19
C ALA A 20 10.73 -15.49 7.28
N ALA A 21 12.00 -15.90 7.24
CA ALA A 21 13.12 -14.98 7.20
C ALA A 21 13.10 -14.05 5.97
N HIS A 22 12.70 -14.58 4.81
CA HIS A 22 12.55 -13.79 3.58
C HIS A 22 11.42 -12.75 3.69
N VAL A 23 10.28 -13.12 4.31
CA VAL A 23 9.19 -12.18 4.57
C VAL A 23 9.65 -11.07 5.51
N ASP A 24 10.35 -11.40 6.60
CA ASP A 24 10.88 -10.43 7.55
C ASP A 24 11.84 -9.44 6.88
N GLU A 25 12.74 -9.93 5.99
CA GLU A 25 13.63 -9.07 5.21
C GLU A 25 12.84 -8.11 4.30
N GLN A 26 11.79 -8.60 3.63
CA GLN A 26 10.92 -7.76 2.79
C GLN A 26 10.19 -6.68 3.62
N LEU A 27 9.71 -7.01 4.82
CA LEU A 27 9.07 -6.07 5.75
C LEU A 27 10.06 -4.98 6.20
N ILE A 28 11.27 -5.37 6.60
CA ILE A 28 12.34 -4.43 6.99
C ILE A 28 12.68 -3.51 5.81
N ARG A 29 12.87 -4.06 4.61
CA ARG A 29 13.18 -3.30 3.40
C ARG A 29 12.09 -2.27 3.08
N LEU A 30 10.82 -2.66 3.17
CA LEU A 30 9.68 -1.77 2.91
C LEU A 30 9.58 -0.65 3.95
N ARG A 31 9.86 -0.95 5.23
CA ARG A 31 9.93 0.04 6.31
C ARG A 31 11.05 1.04 6.08
N SER A 32 12.27 0.59 5.80
CA SER A 32 13.41 1.48 5.55
C SER A 32 13.21 2.34 4.31
N SER A 33 12.54 1.79 3.29
CA SER A 33 12.21 2.55 2.07
C SER A 33 11.22 3.67 2.34
N GLU A 34 10.33 3.55 3.34
CA GLU A 34 9.41 4.61 3.74
C GLU A 34 10.15 5.83 4.28
N GLU A 35 11.15 5.62 5.14
CA GLU A 35 11.93 6.69 5.77
C GLU A 35 12.82 7.45 4.78
N ALA A 36 13.30 6.75 3.75
CA ALA A 36 14.15 7.31 2.70
C ALA A 36 13.35 7.86 1.49
N SER A 37 12.03 7.70 1.48
CA SER A 37 11.21 7.96 0.29
C SER A 37 11.25 9.45 -0.11
N THR A 38 11.48 9.69 -1.40
CA THR A 38 11.22 10.96 -2.06
C THR A 38 9.80 10.96 -2.63
N SER A 39 9.20 12.12 -2.88
CA SER A 39 7.86 12.23 -3.51
C SER A 39 7.89 11.96 -5.02
N SER A 40 8.62 10.94 -5.48
CA SER A 40 8.72 10.58 -6.91
C SER A 40 7.81 9.41 -7.27
N SER A 41 7.32 9.41 -8.51
CA SER A 41 6.57 8.30 -9.12
C SER A 41 7.36 6.99 -9.05
N SER A 42 8.64 7.03 -9.43
CA SER A 42 9.54 5.87 -9.45
C SER A 42 9.67 5.18 -8.08
N SER A 43 9.78 5.97 -7.00
CA SER A 43 9.86 5.45 -5.64
C SER A 43 8.58 4.73 -5.24
N ILE A 44 7.42 5.34 -5.52
CA ILE A 44 6.11 4.75 -5.23
C ILE A 44 5.87 3.48 -6.04
N CYS A 45 6.19 3.52 -7.33
CA CYS A 45 6.15 2.37 -8.23
C CYS A 45 7.00 1.21 -7.70
N GLN A 46 8.24 1.48 -7.28
CA GLN A 46 9.11 0.44 -6.71
C GLN A 46 8.53 -0.12 -5.41
N ARG A 47 7.98 0.73 -4.54
CA ARG A 47 7.37 0.27 -3.29
C ARG A 47 6.12 -0.58 -3.53
N LEU A 48 5.30 -0.26 -4.54
CA LEU A 48 4.15 -1.07 -4.95
C LEU A 48 4.60 -2.47 -5.43
N ASN A 49 5.69 -2.55 -6.20
CA ASN A 49 6.26 -3.85 -6.61
C ASN A 49 6.74 -4.65 -5.41
N ASN A 50 7.52 -4.03 -4.52
CA ASN A 50 8.00 -4.67 -3.31
C ASN A 50 6.84 -5.16 -2.44
N LEU A 51 5.72 -4.44 -2.41
CA LEU A 51 4.52 -4.84 -1.70
C LEU A 51 3.81 -6.03 -2.39
N GLN A 52 3.75 -6.04 -3.72
CA GLN A 52 3.25 -7.17 -4.48
C GLN A 52 4.08 -8.43 -4.18
N GLU A 53 5.41 -8.33 -4.20
CA GLU A 53 6.32 -9.42 -3.84
C GLU A 53 6.10 -9.92 -2.41
N LEU A 54 5.89 -9.00 -1.46
CA LEU A 54 5.56 -9.35 -0.08
C LEU A 54 4.30 -10.21 -0.01
N HIS A 55 3.21 -9.80 -0.66
CA HIS A 55 1.95 -10.57 -0.65
C HIS A 55 2.09 -11.94 -1.32
N GLN A 56 2.94 -12.06 -2.35
CA GLN A 56 3.29 -13.37 -2.93
C GLN A 56 4.11 -14.23 -1.95
N SER A 57 5.02 -13.64 -1.19
CA SER A 57 5.78 -14.36 -0.16
C SER A 57 4.90 -14.77 1.03
N LEU A 58 3.94 -13.94 1.41
CA LEU A 58 2.97 -14.26 2.46
C LEU A 58 2.03 -15.38 2.04
N GLU A 59 1.63 -15.40 0.76
CA GLU A 59 0.84 -16.50 0.19
C GLU A 59 1.62 -17.83 0.29
N LYS A 60 2.92 -17.83 -0.04
CA LYS A 60 3.79 -19.01 0.17
C LYS A 60 3.99 -19.36 1.65
N LEU A 61 4.04 -18.37 2.53
CA LEU A 61 4.18 -18.58 3.98
C LEU A 61 2.96 -19.28 4.55
N ILE A 62 1.76 -18.90 4.08
CA ILE A 62 0.49 -19.51 4.48
C ILE A 62 0.50 -21.01 4.21
N HIS A 63 1.01 -21.46 3.07
CA HIS A 63 1.07 -22.89 2.68
C HIS A 63 2.09 -23.72 3.49
N LEU A 64 2.79 -23.14 4.46
CA LEU A 64 3.64 -23.93 5.36
C LEU A 64 2.76 -24.67 6.37
N PRO A 65 3.01 -25.97 6.65
CA PRO A 65 2.15 -26.76 7.54
C PRO A 65 1.93 -26.13 8.92
N ALA A 66 2.95 -25.48 9.49
CA ALA A 66 2.84 -24.79 10.77
C ALA A 66 1.90 -23.59 10.70
N THR A 67 1.90 -22.85 9.59
CA THR A 67 1.07 -21.66 9.39
C THR A 67 -0.36 -22.07 9.01
N GLU A 68 -0.53 -23.06 8.14
CA GLU A 68 -1.85 -23.64 7.81
C GLU A 68 -2.56 -24.15 9.06
N HIS A 69 -1.86 -24.95 9.87
CA HIS A 69 -2.41 -25.47 11.12
C HIS A 69 -2.76 -24.34 12.10
N ALA A 70 -1.92 -23.32 12.23
CA ALA A 70 -2.23 -22.16 13.07
C ALA A 70 -3.46 -21.38 12.56
N LEU A 71 -3.65 -21.26 11.25
CA LEU A 71 -4.78 -20.57 10.63
C LEU A 71 -6.10 -21.35 10.72
N ALA A 72 -6.03 -22.68 10.65
CA ALA A 72 -7.18 -23.59 10.71
C ALA A 72 -7.70 -23.84 12.14
N GLN A 73 -6.89 -23.55 13.16
CA GLN A 73 -7.29 -23.72 14.55
C GLN A 73 -8.48 -22.84 14.92
N GLU A 74 -9.53 -23.43 15.50
CA GLU A 74 -10.76 -22.70 15.91
C GLU A 74 -10.45 -21.57 16.90
N GLN A 75 -9.45 -21.73 17.79
CA GLN A 75 -9.00 -20.68 18.70
C GLN A 75 -8.48 -19.43 17.98
N ASN A 76 -7.98 -19.59 16.75
CA ASN A 76 -7.38 -18.54 15.93
C ASN A 76 -8.34 -17.99 14.87
N LYS A 77 -9.56 -18.52 14.75
CA LYS A 77 -10.58 -18.10 13.79
C LYS A 77 -10.77 -16.59 13.74
N LYS A 78 -10.84 -15.94 14.89
CA LYS A 78 -10.98 -14.48 14.99
C LYS A 78 -9.76 -13.72 14.45
N ALA A 79 -8.55 -14.27 14.61
CA ALA A 79 -7.35 -13.69 14.03
C ALA A 79 -7.34 -13.88 12.51
N THR A 80 -7.73 -15.06 12.02
CA THR A 80 -7.88 -15.35 10.59
C THR A 80 -8.97 -14.48 9.92
N GLU A 81 -10.11 -14.24 10.60
CA GLU A 81 -11.13 -13.32 10.13
C GLU A 81 -10.60 -11.88 10.01
N LYS A 82 -9.78 -11.42 10.96
CA LYS A 82 -9.13 -10.10 10.87
C LYS A 82 -8.14 -10.03 9.71
N LEU A 83 -7.42 -11.11 9.43
CA LEU A 83 -6.51 -11.23 8.31
C LEU A 83 -7.24 -11.07 6.98
N LEU A 84 -8.37 -11.76 6.84
CA LEU A 84 -9.27 -11.60 5.71
C LEU A 84 -9.81 -10.17 5.64
N ASP A 85 -10.32 -9.63 6.73
CA ASP A 85 -10.77 -8.23 6.78
C ASP A 85 -9.66 -7.26 6.34
N GLY A 86 -8.40 -7.50 6.74
CA GLY A 86 -7.23 -6.73 6.33
C GLY A 86 -6.95 -6.79 4.84
N SER A 87 -6.89 -8.00 4.27
CA SER A 87 -6.70 -8.17 2.83
C SER A 87 -7.80 -7.50 2.00
N LEU A 88 -9.06 -7.55 2.45
CA LEU A 88 -10.17 -6.88 1.78
C LEU A 88 -10.02 -5.35 1.81
N ARG A 89 -9.60 -4.79 2.95
CA ARG A 89 -9.32 -3.35 3.07
C ARG A 89 -8.26 -2.89 2.08
N ILE A 90 -7.18 -3.67 1.91
CA ILE A 90 -6.12 -3.33 0.95
C ILE A 90 -6.66 -3.40 -0.49
N LEU A 91 -7.49 -4.40 -0.81
CA LEU A 91 -8.15 -4.49 -2.11
C LEU A 91 -9.08 -3.29 -2.39
N ASP A 92 -9.83 -2.83 -1.40
CA ASP A 92 -10.66 -1.63 -1.52
C ASP A 92 -9.79 -0.39 -1.82
N LEU A 93 -8.62 -0.28 -1.20
CA LEU A 93 -7.65 0.79 -1.47
C LEU A 93 -7.08 0.71 -2.89
N CYS A 94 -6.79 -0.50 -3.39
CA CYS A 94 -6.40 -0.69 -4.79
C CYS A 94 -7.49 -0.19 -5.76
N ASN A 95 -8.73 -0.62 -5.54
CA ASN A 95 -9.86 -0.27 -6.40
C ASN A 95 -10.12 1.24 -6.41
N ILE A 96 -10.19 1.87 -5.23
CA ILE A 96 -10.37 3.32 -5.10
C ILE A 96 -9.25 4.09 -5.80
N SER A 97 -8.00 3.64 -5.64
CA SER A 97 -6.84 4.27 -6.28
C SER A 97 -6.92 4.16 -7.80
N ARG A 98 -7.24 2.97 -8.33
CA ARG A 98 -7.38 2.73 -9.77
C ARG A 98 -8.52 3.53 -10.38
N ASP A 99 -9.71 3.51 -9.77
CA ASP A 99 -10.86 4.27 -10.26
C ASP A 99 -10.55 5.77 -10.35
N ALA A 100 -9.83 6.31 -9.35
CA ALA A 100 -9.41 7.71 -9.37
C ALA A 100 -8.35 7.99 -10.44
N LEU A 101 -7.37 7.10 -10.62
CA LEU A 101 -6.36 7.18 -11.68
C LEU A 101 -7.02 7.19 -13.05
N SER A 102 -7.96 6.29 -13.30
CA SER A 102 -8.68 6.21 -14.57
C SER A 102 -9.48 7.49 -14.85
N GLN A 103 -10.19 8.03 -13.85
CA GLN A 103 -10.90 9.31 -13.99
C GLN A 103 -9.95 10.49 -14.26
N MET A 104 -8.79 10.51 -13.59
CA MET A 104 -7.78 11.54 -13.81
C MET A 104 -7.15 11.43 -15.21
N LYS A 105 -6.91 10.21 -15.68
CA LYS A 105 -6.41 9.93 -17.03
C LYS A 105 -7.39 10.38 -18.10
N GLU A 106 -8.67 10.01 -17.95
CA GLU A 106 -9.73 10.42 -18.88
C GLU A 106 -9.84 11.95 -18.96
N GLY A 107 -9.88 12.63 -17.80
CA GLY A 107 -9.91 14.09 -17.76
C GLY A 107 -8.67 14.73 -18.39
N LEU A 108 -7.48 14.15 -18.17
CA LEU A 108 -6.23 14.62 -18.79
C LEU A 108 -6.27 14.48 -20.32
N MET A 109 -6.73 13.34 -20.83
CA MET A 109 -6.86 13.10 -22.26
C MET A 109 -7.87 14.05 -22.91
N GLU A 110 -8.99 14.34 -22.25
CA GLU A 110 -9.99 15.28 -22.76
C GLU A 110 -9.45 16.72 -22.76
N ILE A 111 -8.72 17.13 -21.71
CA ILE A 111 -8.02 18.43 -21.67
C ILE A 111 -7.03 18.55 -22.85
N GLN A 112 -6.21 17.54 -23.08
CA GLN A 112 -5.26 17.52 -24.20
C GLN A 112 -5.97 17.56 -25.56
N SER A 113 -7.08 16.83 -25.70
CA SER A 113 -7.94 16.82 -26.89
C SER A 113 -8.50 18.21 -27.20
N ILE A 114 -9.05 18.89 -26.18
CA ILE A 114 -9.58 20.27 -26.29
C ILE A 114 -8.48 21.25 -26.70
N LEU A 115 -7.30 21.15 -26.07
CA LEU A 115 -6.15 22.00 -26.40
C LEU A 115 -5.66 21.79 -27.84
N ARG A 116 -5.58 20.53 -28.30
CA ARG A 116 -5.17 20.20 -29.67
C ARG A 116 -6.19 20.68 -30.71
N ARG A 117 -7.49 20.49 -30.44
CA ARG A 117 -8.59 20.86 -31.36
C ARG A 117 -8.96 22.34 -31.26
N LYS A 118 -8.52 23.05 -30.22
CA LYS A 118 -8.92 24.42 -29.87
C LYS A 118 -10.44 24.59 -29.75
N ARG A 119 -11.14 23.56 -29.25
CA ARG A 119 -12.60 23.51 -29.15
C ARG A 119 -13.03 22.68 -27.95
N GLY A 120 -13.96 23.21 -27.16
CA GLY A 120 -14.54 22.54 -25.98
C GLY A 120 -14.46 23.41 -24.72
N ASP A 121 -15.08 22.94 -23.63
CA ASP A 121 -15.04 23.61 -22.32
C ASP A 121 -13.80 23.19 -21.52
N LEU A 122 -12.67 23.84 -21.81
CA LEU A 122 -11.41 23.59 -21.12
C LEU A 122 -11.52 23.84 -19.60
N SER A 123 -12.22 24.90 -19.20
CA SER A 123 -12.36 25.26 -17.78
C SER A 123 -13.16 24.21 -17.02
N GLY A 124 -14.26 23.74 -17.60
CA GLY A 124 -15.09 22.67 -17.05
C GLY A 124 -14.30 21.38 -16.89
N GLU A 125 -13.52 20.97 -17.90
CA GLU A 125 -12.76 19.72 -17.84
C GLU A 125 -11.61 19.77 -16.83
N ILE A 126 -10.88 20.89 -16.75
CA ILE A 126 -9.87 21.12 -15.70
C ILE A 126 -10.53 21.01 -14.31
N LYS A 127 -11.71 21.59 -14.12
CA LYS A 127 -12.44 21.49 -12.84
C LYS A 127 -12.82 20.05 -12.50
N LYS A 128 -13.25 19.24 -13.48
CA LYS A 128 -13.55 17.81 -13.27
C LYS A 128 -12.31 17.03 -12.88
N TYR A 129 -11.20 17.20 -13.61
CA TYR A 129 -9.91 16.58 -13.29
C TYR A 129 -9.44 16.94 -11.87
N LEU A 130 -9.49 18.22 -11.48
CA LEU A 130 -9.12 18.63 -10.12
C LEU A 130 -10.10 18.09 -9.06
N ALA A 131 -11.38 17.92 -9.40
CA ALA A 131 -12.39 17.36 -8.51
C ALA A 131 -12.17 15.86 -8.27
N SER A 132 -11.86 15.08 -9.30
CA SER A 132 -11.55 13.64 -9.16
C SER A 132 -10.35 13.44 -8.25
N ARG A 133 -9.28 14.23 -8.44
CA ARG A 133 -8.10 14.26 -7.58
C ARG A 133 -8.41 14.57 -6.10
N ARG A 134 -9.34 15.50 -5.83
CA ARG A 134 -9.80 15.82 -4.46
C ARG A 134 -10.72 14.76 -3.86
N SER A 135 -11.55 14.11 -4.68
CA SER A 135 -12.52 13.10 -4.24
C SER A 135 -11.83 11.87 -3.66
N LEU A 136 -10.68 11.49 -4.22
CA LEU A 136 -9.84 10.40 -3.74
C LEU A 136 -9.50 10.55 -2.26
N LYS A 137 -9.22 11.77 -1.79
CA LYS A 137 -8.93 12.05 -0.36
C LYS A 137 -10.07 11.61 0.54
N LYS A 138 -11.29 11.88 0.13
CA LYS A 138 -12.49 11.57 0.92
C LYS A 138 -12.73 10.07 0.95
N SER A 139 -12.58 9.39 -0.18
CA SER A 139 -12.73 7.94 -0.29
C SER A 139 -11.67 7.20 0.52
N PHE A 140 -10.40 7.60 0.42
CA PHE A 140 -9.30 7.04 1.22
C PHE A 140 -9.55 7.21 2.72
N GLN A 141 -9.89 8.43 3.15
CA GLN A 141 -10.20 8.70 4.56
C GLN A 141 -11.38 7.87 5.08
N ARG A 142 -12.34 7.51 4.22
CA ARG A 142 -13.45 6.63 4.60
C ARG A 142 -12.96 5.23 4.94
N VAL A 143 -12.12 4.64 4.07
CA VAL A 143 -11.55 3.29 4.28
C VAL A 143 -10.62 3.27 5.50
N VAL A 144 -9.76 4.27 5.66
CA VAL A 144 -8.85 4.35 6.83
C VAL A 144 -9.63 4.60 8.13
N LYS A 145 -10.72 5.38 8.11
CA LYS A 145 -11.57 5.55 9.30
C LYS A 145 -12.26 4.26 9.70
N SER A 146 -12.73 3.45 8.75
CA SER A 146 -13.28 2.12 9.07
C SER A 146 -12.25 1.17 9.68
N LEU A 147 -10.96 1.38 9.42
CA LEU A 147 -9.86 0.61 10.02
C LEU A 147 -9.66 0.95 11.50
N LYS A 148 -9.75 2.23 11.89
CA LYS A 148 -9.62 2.67 13.30
C LYS A 148 -10.72 2.14 14.21
N VAL A 149 -11.94 1.95 13.70
CA VAL A 149 -13.06 1.44 14.51
C VAL A 149 -12.87 -0.04 14.87
N LYS A 150 -12.23 -0.82 13.98
CA LYS A 150 -12.06 -2.28 14.13
C LYS A 150 -10.81 -2.71 14.92
N GLN A 151 -9.81 -1.85 15.11
CA GLN A 151 -8.57 -2.17 15.85
C GLN A 151 -8.72 -2.28 17.38
N ASN A 152 -9.90 -2.02 17.95
CA ASN A 152 -10.14 -2.12 19.41
C ASN A 152 -10.18 -3.57 19.95
N LEU A 153 -9.90 -4.57 19.11
CA LEU A 153 -9.74 -5.95 19.52
C LEU A 153 -8.30 -6.37 19.25
N LYS A 154 -7.41 -6.25 20.23
CA LYS A 154 -6.07 -6.87 20.13
C LYS A 154 -6.20 -8.38 20.27
N CYS A 155 -5.55 -9.13 19.38
CA CYS A 155 -5.25 -10.54 19.61
C CYS A 155 -3.83 -10.59 20.17
N ASN A 156 -3.61 -11.30 21.27
CA ASN A 156 -2.29 -11.40 21.92
C ASN A 156 -1.46 -12.58 21.36
N ASP A 157 -1.75 -13.02 20.13
CA ASP A 157 -1.05 -14.16 19.54
C ASP A 157 0.04 -13.68 18.58
N ASP A 158 1.30 -13.81 19.01
CA ASP A 158 2.50 -13.44 18.26
C ASP A 158 2.58 -14.16 16.89
N SER A 159 1.85 -15.27 16.73
CA SER A 159 1.81 -16.10 15.52
C SER A 159 1.33 -15.36 14.26
N PHE A 160 0.57 -14.26 14.42
CA PHE A 160 0.03 -13.47 13.29
C PHE A 160 0.68 -12.10 13.10
N ALA A 161 1.67 -11.76 13.93
CA ALA A 161 2.29 -10.43 13.94
C ALA A 161 2.84 -10.01 12.57
N VAL A 162 3.45 -10.94 11.84
CA VAL A 162 4.00 -10.73 10.49
C VAL A 162 2.92 -10.24 9.52
N PHE A 163 1.70 -10.78 9.61
CA PHE A 163 0.61 -10.38 8.72
C PHE A 163 0.00 -9.04 9.12
N GLU A 164 -0.14 -8.77 10.43
CA GLU A 164 -0.59 -7.47 10.92
C GLU A 164 0.38 -6.36 10.51
N GLU A 165 1.68 -6.65 10.56
CA GLU A 165 2.73 -5.74 10.10
C GLU A 165 2.65 -5.49 8.59
N ALA A 166 2.47 -6.55 7.79
CA ALA A 166 2.29 -6.43 6.34
C ALA A 166 1.06 -5.57 5.98
N GLU A 167 -0.04 -5.72 6.72
CA GLU A 167 -1.20 -4.86 6.55
C GLU A 167 -0.87 -3.40 6.87
N ALA A 168 -0.20 -3.13 8.01
CA ALA A 168 0.17 -1.77 8.41
C ALA A 168 1.06 -1.10 7.37
N ILE A 169 2.08 -1.80 6.85
CA ILE A 169 2.96 -1.32 5.78
C ILE A 169 2.16 -1.04 4.50
N SER A 170 1.22 -1.93 4.15
CA SER A 170 0.35 -1.73 2.99
C SER A 170 -0.44 -0.43 3.12
N VAL A 171 -1.11 -0.22 4.26
CA VAL A 171 -1.93 0.98 4.52
C VAL A 171 -1.08 2.26 4.48
N ASN A 172 0.12 2.25 5.07
CA ASN A 172 1.04 3.39 5.02
C ASN A 172 1.52 3.71 3.59
N LEU A 173 1.79 2.68 2.78
CA LEU A 173 2.13 2.89 1.37
C LEU A 173 0.97 3.53 0.61
N PHE A 174 -0.27 3.09 0.85
CA PHE A 174 -1.45 3.70 0.24
C PHE A 174 -1.67 5.15 0.70
N ASP A 175 -1.36 5.50 1.95
CA ASP A 175 -1.37 6.90 2.40
C ASP A 175 -0.32 7.73 1.64
N SER A 176 0.87 7.18 1.42
CA SER A 176 1.93 7.81 0.63
C SER A 176 1.53 8.01 -0.83
N LEU A 177 1.00 6.97 -1.48
CA LEU A 177 0.46 7.01 -2.85
C LEU A 177 -0.65 8.06 -2.96
N PHE A 178 -1.57 8.08 -2.00
CA PHE A 178 -2.64 9.05 -1.97
C PHE A 178 -2.12 10.49 -1.85
N CYS A 179 -1.15 10.73 -0.98
CA CYS A 179 -0.55 12.06 -0.81
C CYS A 179 0.18 12.52 -2.07
N PHE A 180 0.88 11.61 -2.72
CA PHE A 180 1.50 11.84 -4.02
C PHE A 180 0.47 12.24 -5.08
N MET A 181 -0.55 11.41 -5.29
CA MET A 181 -1.61 11.66 -6.28
C MET A 181 -2.37 12.96 -5.99
N SER A 182 -2.66 13.26 -4.72
CA SER A 182 -3.39 14.48 -4.34
C SER A 182 -2.54 15.75 -4.29
N GLY A 183 -1.20 15.63 -4.37
CA GLY A 183 -0.30 16.77 -4.21
C GLY A 183 -0.33 17.38 -2.81
N SER A 184 -0.79 16.61 -1.82
CA SER A 184 -0.91 17.06 -0.43
C SER A 184 0.47 17.11 0.21
N LYS A 185 0.92 18.32 0.59
CA LYS A 185 2.20 18.55 1.31
C LYS A 185 2.28 17.84 2.66
N THR A 186 1.13 17.54 3.23
CA THR A 186 1.05 16.78 4.48
C THR A 186 0.50 15.40 4.15
N CYS A 187 1.37 14.40 4.23
CA CYS A 187 0.92 13.09 4.68
C CYS A 187 0.19 13.33 6.00
N SER A 188 -1.07 12.91 6.06
CA SER A 188 -1.90 13.21 7.20
C SER A 188 -1.18 12.69 8.46
N LYS A 189 -1.25 13.42 9.58
CA LYS A 189 -0.69 13.06 10.90
C LYS A 189 -1.33 11.77 11.47
N TRP A 190 -1.28 10.67 10.72
CA TRP A 190 -1.97 9.41 10.96
C TRP A 190 -1.02 8.27 11.28
N SER A 191 0.28 8.59 11.51
CA SER A 191 1.21 7.73 12.24
C SER A 191 0.74 7.57 13.71
N LEU A 192 -0.35 6.85 13.90
CA LEU A 192 -0.80 6.33 15.20
C LEU A 192 -0.73 4.80 15.22
N VAL A 193 0.19 4.23 14.44
CA VAL A 193 0.87 2.97 14.80
C VAL A 193 2.14 3.28 15.63
N SER A 194 2.43 4.56 15.89
CA SER A 194 3.58 5.06 16.67
C SER A 194 3.40 4.87 18.19
N LYS A 195 3.12 3.64 18.65
CA LYS A 195 3.54 3.24 20.00
C LYS A 195 4.91 2.53 20.01
N LEU A 196 5.59 2.38 18.86
CA LEU A 196 6.90 1.73 18.86
C LEU A 196 8.08 2.53 18.28
N ILE A 197 7.93 3.59 17.48
CA ILE A 197 9.11 4.33 17.01
C ILE A 197 8.85 5.84 16.97
N ASN A 198 9.65 6.58 17.71
CA ASN A 198 9.74 8.04 17.67
C ASN A 198 10.27 8.49 16.30
N GLN A 199 9.37 8.81 15.36
CA GLN A 199 9.80 9.39 14.08
C GLN A 199 9.78 10.92 14.11
N LYS A 200 10.98 11.45 13.90
CA LYS A 200 11.35 12.86 13.83
C LYS A 200 10.70 13.48 12.58
N LYS A 201 10.13 14.66 12.76
CA LYS A 201 9.45 15.45 11.72
C LYS A 201 10.43 15.86 10.61
N VAL A 202 10.42 15.17 9.47
CA VAL A 202 11.12 15.63 8.26
C VAL A 202 10.16 16.48 7.45
N SER A 203 10.43 17.79 7.41
CA SER A 203 9.79 18.72 6.50
C SER A 203 10.40 18.50 5.11
N TYR A 204 9.68 17.86 4.21
CA TYR A 204 10.13 17.72 2.82
C TYR A 204 9.93 19.05 2.08
N GLU A 205 11.03 19.60 1.56
CA GLU A 205 10.99 20.68 0.58
C GLU A 205 10.37 20.16 -0.72
N ALA A 206 9.39 20.90 -1.24
CA ALA A 206 8.54 20.45 -2.32
C ALA A 206 9.25 20.55 -3.67
N GLN A 207 9.93 19.49 -4.08
CA GLN A 207 10.07 19.20 -5.50
C GLN A 207 8.71 18.71 -6.00
N GLY A 208 8.10 19.45 -6.94
CA GLY A 208 6.79 19.09 -7.50
C GLY A 208 6.84 17.73 -8.19
N ASN A 209 5.83 16.90 -7.98
CA ASN A 209 5.60 15.67 -8.74
C ASN A 209 4.81 15.92 -10.03
N GLU A 210 4.70 14.89 -10.88
CA GLU A 210 4.02 14.90 -12.18
C GLU A 210 2.61 15.51 -12.07
N PHE A 211 1.84 15.10 -11.06
CA PHE A 211 0.49 15.61 -10.84
C PHE A 211 0.50 17.10 -10.47
N THR A 212 1.37 17.54 -9.55
CA THR A 212 1.44 18.96 -9.14
C THR A 212 2.02 19.87 -10.22
N LYS A 213 2.87 19.32 -11.10
CA LYS A 213 3.41 20.05 -12.25
C LYS A 213 2.29 20.43 -13.20
N VAL A 214 1.47 19.45 -13.60
CA VAL A 214 0.30 19.68 -14.46
C VAL A 214 -0.71 20.65 -13.82
N ASP A 215 -0.98 20.52 -12.52
CA ASP A 215 -1.85 21.47 -11.80
C ASP A 215 -1.33 22.91 -11.88
N SER A 216 -0.02 23.11 -11.72
CA SER A 216 0.58 24.44 -11.76
C SER A 216 0.46 25.08 -13.16
N GLU A 217 0.49 24.29 -14.23
CA GLU A 217 0.27 24.77 -15.59
C GLU A 217 -1.19 25.20 -15.77
N PHE A 218 -2.16 24.41 -15.26
CA PHE A 218 -3.57 24.78 -15.28
C PHE A 218 -3.89 26.07 -14.49
N GLN A 219 -3.21 26.30 -13.36
CA GLN A 219 -3.40 27.52 -12.54
C GLN A 219 -2.74 28.76 -13.14
N SER A 220 -1.67 28.59 -13.91
CA SER A 220 -0.93 29.73 -14.49
C SER A 220 -1.48 30.20 -15.84
N GLU A 221 -2.61 29.63 -16.29
CA GLU A 221 -3.22 29.85 -17.61
C GLU A 221 -2.25 29.67 -18.79
N LYS A 222 -1.11 29.00 -18.54
CA LYS A 222 -0.17 28.60 -19.57
C LYS A 222 -0.74 27.40 -20.30
N THR A 223 -0.48 27.32 -21.59
CA THR A 223 -0.78 26.11 -22.37
C THR A 223 -0.03 24.93 -21.75
N LEU A 224 -0.77 23.87 -21.36
CA LEU A 224 -0.19 22.61 -20.89
C LEU A 224 0.88 22.15 -21.87
N LYS A 225 2.10 21.94 -21.37
CA LYS A 225 3.16 21.38 -22.20
C LYS A 225 2.80 19.95 -22.54
N MET A 226 2.90 19.60 -23.82
CA MET A 226 2.61 18.25 -24.30
C MET A 226 3.43 17.20 -23.53
N GLU A 227 4.71 17.50 -23.25
CA GLU A 227 5.60 16.66 -22.46
C GLU A 227 5.09 16.42 -21.03
N ASP A 228 4.57 17.44 -20.36
CA ASP A 228 4.12 17.33 -18.97
C ASP A 228 2.82 16.53 -18.85
N GLY A 229 1.92 16.69 -19.82
CA GLY A 229 0.74 15.84 -19.93
C GLY A 229 1.10 14.38 -20.22
N GLN A 230 2.06 14.12 -21.13
CA GLN A 230 2.50 12.75 -21.45
C GLN A 230 3.22 12.07 -20.28
N ASN A 231 4.06 12.81 -19.55
CA ASN A 231 4.74 12.31 -18.35
C ASN A 231 3.73 11.91 -17.27
N LEU A 232 2.69 12.72 -17.05
CA LEU A 232 1.63 12.38 -16.11
C LEU A 232 0.81 11.18 -16.58
N GLU A 233 0.47 11.10 -17.86
CA GLU A 233 -0.26 9.95 -18.42
C GLU A 233 0.51 8.64 -18.25
N SER A 234 1.82 8.65 -18.55
CA SER A 234 2.70 7.49 -18.32
C SER A 234 2.79 7.13 -16.84
N CYS A 235 2.93 8.13 -15.96
CA CYS A 235 2.93 7.91 -14.52
C CYS A 235 1.61 7.28 -14.04
N ILE A 236 0.47 7.73 -14.56
CA ILE A 236 -0.84 7.16 -14.22
C ILE A 236 -0.91 5.70 -14.68
N GLN A 237 -0.50 5.40 -15.92
CA GLN A 237 -0.51 4.04 -16.46
C GLN A 237 0.35 3.09 -15.61
N ASP A 238 1.58 3.50 -15.27
CA ASP A 238 2.47 2.68 -14.44
C ASP A 238 1.86 2.37 -13.06
N LEU A 239 1.15 3.33 -12.47
CA LEU A 239 0.47 3.14 -11.19
C LEU A 239 -0.72 2.18 -11.33
N GLU A 240 -1.54 2.33 -12.38
CA GLU A 240 -2.68 1.45 -12.66
C GLU A 240 -2.23 -0.01 -12.82
N ASP A 241 -1.18 -0.25 -13.60
CA ASP A 241 -0.65 -1.59 -13.87
C ASP A 241 -0.10 -2.27 -12.61
N ARG A 242 0.60 -1.51 -11.76
CA ARG A 242 1.14 -2.01 -10.49
C ARG A 242 0.05 -2.27 -9.46
N LEU A 243 -0.96 -1.41 -9.38
CA LEU A 243 -2.12 -1.62 -8.51
C LEU A 243 -2.94 -2.84 -8.94
N GLU A 244 -3.09 -3.06 -10.25
CA GLU A 244 -3.74 -4.27 -10.76
C GLU A 244 -2.94 -5.53 -10.40
N SER A 245 -1.61 -5.49 -10.58
CA SER A 245 -0.72 -6.61 -10.25
C SER A 245 -0.75 -6.95 -8.75
N LEU A 246 -0.72 -5.92 -7.89
CA LEU A 246 -0.90 -6.05 -6.44
C LEU A 246 -2.29 -6.60 -6.08
N SER A 247 -3.35 -6.15 -6.74
CA SER A 247 -4.70 -6.67 -6.51
C SER A 247 -4.79 -8.16 -6.81
N LYS A 248 -4.16 -8.60 -7.92
CA LYS A 248 -4.11 -10.01 -8.29
C LYS A 248 -3.35 -10.86 -7.25
N SER A 249 -2.24 -10.38 -6.69
CA SER A 249 -1.52 -11.11 -5.65
C SER A 249 -2.31 -11.17 -4.33
N LEU A 250 -2.97 -10.08 -3.94
CA LEU A 250 -3.85 -10.03 -2.77
C LEU A 250 -5.06 -10.97 -2.88
N ILE A 251 -5.67 -11.07 -4.06
CA ILE A 251 -6.76 -12.01 -4.31
C ILE A 251 -6.28 -13.45 -4.13
N LYS A 252 -5.11 -13.81 -4.69
CA LYS A 252 -4.52 -15.14 -4.50
C LYS A 252 -4.25 -15.44 -3.02
N TYR A 253 -3.59 -14.51 -2.35
CA TYR A 253 -3.32 -14.56 -0.91
C TYR A 253 -4.61 -14.80 -0.09
N ARG A 254 -5.67 -14.03 -0.36
CA ARG A 254 -6.96 -14.17 0.30
C ARG A 254 -7.62 -15.53 0.03
N VAL A 255 -7.59 -15.98 -1.22
CA VAL A 255 -8.13 -17.29 -1.62
C VAL A 255 -7.40 -18.41 -0.88
N SER A 256 -6.07 -18.34 -0.73
CA SER A 256 -5.31 -19.33 0.05
C SER A 256 -5.77 -19.41 1.51
N ILE A 257 -6.03 -18.28 2.17
CA ILE A 257 -6.57 -18.27 3.54
C ILE A 257 -7.98 -18.88 3.58
N LEU A 258 -8.86 -18.48 2.65
CA LEU A 258 -10.23 -18.99 2.59
C LEU A 258 -10.28 -20.50 2.35
N ASN A 259 -9.38 -21.02 1.54
CA ASN A 259 -9.28 -22.46 1.28
C ASN A 259 -8.89 -23.24 2.54
N ILE A 260 -8.03 -22.69 3.40
CA ILE A 260 -7.66 -23.32 4.68
C ILE A 260 -8.85 -23.35 5.65
N LEU A 261 -9.66 -22.28 5.69
CA LEU A 261 -10.85 -22.23 6.55
C LEU A 261 -12.01 -23.12 6.04
N GLY A 262 -12.00 -23.49 4.77
CA GLY A 262 -13.01 -24.34 4.15
C GLY A 262 -12.70 -25.83 4.17
N GLN A 263 -11.49 -26.21 4.61
CA GLN A 263 -11.04 -27.60 4.80
C GLN A 263 -11.45 -28.13 6.17
#